data_AF-A0A3S4W4K8-F1
#
_entry.id   AF-A0A3S4W4K8-F1
#
_cell.length_a   1.000
_cell.length_b   1.000
_cell.length_c   1.000
_cell.angle_alpha   90.00
_cell.angle_beta   90.00
_cell.angle_gamma   90.00
#
_symmetry.space_group_name_H-M   'P 1'
#
loop_
_entity.id
_entity.type
_entity.pdbx_description
1 polymer ?
#
loop_
_entity_poly.entity_id
_entity_poly.type
_entity_poly.pdbx_seq_one_letter_code
_entity_poly.pdbx_strand_id
1 'polypeptide(L)'
;MEFTVSSIAASLNSIDTTLPKRLLVCGGGAKNKFIMQRLANSLPNWEIYTTNEFGMDADYVEAAAFAWLAYRRMNHQTGNLPDVTGAQRAVGLGAIFRCLK
;
A
#
# COMPACT_ATOMS: atom_id res chain seq x y z
N MET A 1 -4.34 18.90 6.99
CA MET A 1 -4.93 17.64 7.46
C MET A 1 -6.21 17.31 6.69
N GLU A 2 -7.20 18.21 6.65
CA GLU A 2 -8.44 17.97 5.86
C GLU A 2 -8.20 17.72 4.38
N PHE A 3 -7.26 18.44 3.74
CA PHE A 3 -6.89 18.19 2.35
C PHE A 3 -6.40 16.74 2.11
N THR A 4 -5.64 16.17 3.05
CA THR A 4 -5.18 14.77 2.99
C THR A 4 -6.37 13.82 3.01
N VAL A 5 -7.33 14.02 3.91
CA VAL A 5 -8.52 13.16 4.01
C VAL A 5 -9.40 13.30 2.77
N SER A 6 -9.68 14.54 2.33
CA SER A 6 -10.59 14.78 1.22
C SER A 6 -10.04 14.27 -0.11
N SER A 7 -8.73 14.42 -0.35
CA SER A 7 -8.08 13.89 -1.56
C SER A 7 -8.06 12.37 -1.60
N ILE A 8 -7.79 11.71 -0.47
CA ILE A 8 -7.89 10.24 -0.35
C ILE A 8 -9.34 9.81 -0.59
N ALA A 9 -10.30 10.45 0.07
CA ALA A 9 -11.70 10.07 -0.05
C ALA A 9 -12.25 10.26 -1.47
N ALA A 10 -11.88 11.34 -2.15
CA ALA A 10 -12.25 11.58 -3.54
C ALA A 10 -11.70 10.48 -4.46
N SER A 11 -10.43 10.09 -4.27
CA SER A 11 -9.78 9.05 -5.08
C SER A 11 -10.37 7.66 -4.83
N LEU A 12 -10.75 7.34 -3.59
CA LEU A 12 -11.37 6.04 -3.28
C LEU A 12 -12.83 5.97 -3.75
N ASN A 13 -13.58 7.07 -3.66
CA ASN A 13 -14.97 7.11 -4.11
C ASN A 13 -15.12 7.03 -5.63
N SER A 14 -14.08 7.34 -6.41
CA SER A 14 -14.10 7.16 -7.87
C SER A 14 -13.83 5.71 -8.33
N ILE A 15 -13.45 4.81 -7.41
CA ILE A 15 -13.23 3.39 -7.73
C ILE A 15 -14.58 2.70 -7.93
N ASP A 16 -14.84 2.30 -9.17
CA ASP A 16 -15.96 1.44 -9.55
C ASP A 16 -15.53 -0.04 -9.47
N THR A 17 -16.12 -0.77 -8.54
CA THR A 17 -15.82 -2.20 -8.31
C THR A 17 -16.97 -2.89 -7.59
N THR A 18 -17.15 -4.17 -7.87
CA THR A 18 -18.09 -5.05 -7.17
C THR A 18 -17.46 -5.73 -5.94
N LEU A 19 -16.16 -5.54 -5.72
CA LEU A 19 -15.44 -6.13 -4.58
C LEU A 19 -15.74 -5.38 -3.27
N PRO A 20 -15.59 -6.04 -2.10
CA PRO A 20 -15.68 -5.36 -0.81
C PRO A 20 -14.69 -4.20 -0.70
N LYS A 21 -15.19 -3.05 -0.24
CA LYS A 21 -14.43 -1.81 -0.08
C LYS A 21 -13.75 -1.79 1.28
N ARG A 22 -12.49 -2.18 1.32
CA ARG A 22 -11.66 -2.18 2.53
C ARG A 22 -10.41 -1.33 2.35
N LEU A 23 -10.19 -0.39 3.27
CA LEU A 23 -9.00 0.44 3.33
C LEU A 23 -8.11 -0.04 4.48
N LEU A 24 -6.94 -0.60 4.13
CA LEU A 24 -5.91 -0.99 5.09
C LEU A 24 -4.85 0.12 5.16
N VAL A 25 -4.79 0.85 6.27
CA VAL A 25 -3.88 1.99 6.46
C VAL A 25 -2.56 1.52 7.08
N CYS A 26 -1.45 2.00 6.55
CA CYS A 26 -0.09 1.80 7.07
C CYS A 26 0.67 3.13 7.20
N GLY A 27 1.92 3.05 7.67
CA GLY A 27 2.79 4.20 7.92
C GLY A 27 2.32 5.08 9.08
N GLY A 28 3.01 6.22 9.26
CA GLY A 28 2.74 7.12 10.40
C GLY A 28 1.31 7.69 10.43
N GLY A 29 0.63 7.76 9.28
CA GLY A 29 -0.77 8.19 9.19
C GLY A 29 -1.74 7.27 9.93
N ALA A 30 -1.46 5.97 10.00
CA ALA A 30 -2.30 4.99 10.71
C ALA A 30 -2.37 5.27 12.23
N LYS A 31 -1.35 5.91 12.80
CA LYS A 31 -1.29 6.28 14.22
C LYS A 31 -2.01 7.59 14.53
N ASN A 32 -2.37 8.36 13.50
CA ASN A 32 -3.06 9.63 13.68
C ASN A 32 -4.57 9.40 13.82
N LYS A 33 -5.05 9.34 15.07
CA LYS A 33 -6.47 9.12 15.40
C LYS A 33 -7.42 10.10 14.72
N PHE A 34 -7.00 11.36 14.52
CA PHE A 34 -7.85 12.35 13.86
C PHE A 34 -7.98 12.05 12.37
N ILE A 35 -6.89 11.72 11.68
CA ILE A 35 -6.94 11.33 10.26
C ILE A 35 -7.80 10.06 10.11
N MET A 36 -7.59 9.04 10.94
CA MET A 36 -8.38 7.80 10.90
C MET A 36 -9.87 8.05 11.10
N GLN A 37 -10.25 8.88 12.08
CA GLN A 37 -11.65 9.24 12.33
C GLN A 37 -12.25 10.02 11.15
N ARG A 38 -11.51 10.96 10.59
CA ARG A 38 -11.98 11.76 9.45
C ARG A 38 -12.13 10.90 8.19
N LEU A 39 -11.21 9.96 7.94
CA LEU A 39 -11.35 8.98 6.88
C LEU A 39 -12.61 8.13 7.06
N ALA A 40 -12.87 7.62 8.26
CA ALA A 40 -14.08 6.83 8.55
C ALA A 40 -15.36 7.63 8.28
N ASN A 41 -15.40 8.90 8.68
CA ASN A 41 -16.55 9.76 8.43
C ASN A 41 -16.72 10.12 6.94
N SER A 42 -15.62 10.26 6.20
CA SER A 42 -15.65 10.62 4.77
C SER A 42 -15.85 9.44 3.82
N LEU A 43 -15.72 8.21 4.31
CA LEU A 43 -15.82 6.97 3.53
C LEU A 43 -16.82 5.99 4.18
N PRO A 44 -18.11 6.36 4.31
CA PRO A 44 -19.10 5.55 5.04
C PRO A 44 -19.36 4.16 4.43
N ASN A 45 -18.98 3.95 3.17
CA ASN A 45 -19.13 2.68 2.45
C ASN A 45 -17.84 1.84 2.44
N TRP A 46 -16.82 2.24 3.20
CA TRP A 46 -15.55 1.52 3.31
C TRP A 46 -15.33 1.02 4.74
N GLU A 47 -14.87 -0.22 4.87
CA GLU A 47 -14.30 -0.70 6.12
C GLU A 47 -12.86 -0.19 6.26
N ILE A 48 -12.54 0.52 7.34
CA ILE A 48 -11.21 1.08 7.54
C ILE A 48 -10.53 0.34 8.69
N TYR A 49 -9.36 -0.20 8.40
CA TYR A 49 -8.50 -0.89 9.34
C TYR A 49 -7.08 -0.37 9.25
N THR A 50 -6.30 -0.65 10.29
CA THR A 50 -4.84 -0.61 10.21
C THR A 50 -4.31 -1.95 9.71
N THR A 51 -3.15 -1.93 9.08
CA THR A 51 -2.45 -3.17 8.68
C THR A 51 -2.07 -4.04 9.89
N ASN A 52 -1.91 -3.46 11.08
CA ASN A 52 -1.65 -4.19 12.33
C ASN A 52 -2.72 -5.24 12.63
N GLU A 53 -3.98 -4.95 12.29
CA GLU A 53 -5.12 -5.86 12.49
C GLU A 53 -5.06 -7.09 11.56
N PHE A 54 -4.19 -7.06 10.55
CA PHE A 54 -3.96 -8.13 9.58
C PHE A 54 -2.57 -8.75 9.70
N GLY A 55 -1.90 -8.56 10.85
CA GLY A 55 -0.62 -9.20 11.15
C GLY A 55 0.60 -8.54 10.48
N MET A 56 0.45 -7.35 9.91
CA MET A 56 1.54 -6.55 9.36
C MET A 56 1.64 -5.22 10.10
N ASP A 57 2.72 -4.99 10.84
CA ASP A 57 2.90 -3.71 11.53
C ASP A 57 2.91 -2.54 10.52
N ALA A 58 2.09 -1.52 10.76
CA ALA A 58 2.00 -0.34 9.92
C ALA A 58 3.34 0.35 9.66
N ASP A 59 4.27 0.32 10.62
CA ASP A 59 5.60 0.95 10.44
C ASP A 59 6.52 0.14 9.52
N TYR A 60 6.28 -1.17 9.37
CA TYR A 60 7.17 -2.07 8.65
C TYR A 60 6.71 -2.41 7.23
N VAL A 61 5.54 -1.95 6.79
CA VAL A 61 4.99 -2.29 5.46
C VAL A 61 5.97 -1.97 4.32
N GLU A 62 6.58 -0.79 4.33
CA GLU A 62 7.53 -0.39 3.28
C GLU A 62 8.81 -1.22 3.31
N ALA A 63 9.37 -1.47 4.51
CA ALA A 63 10.56 -2.30 4.67
C ALA A 63 10.30 -3.76 4.23
N ALA A 64 9.14 -4.31 4.62
CA ALA A 64 8.69 -5.63 4.19
C ALA A 64 8.50 -5.70 2.67
N ALA A 65 7.98 -4.64 2.03
CA ALA A 65 7.86 -4.57 0.58
C ALA A 65 9.23 -4.63 -0.12
N PHE A 66 10.26 -3.95 0.40
CA PHE A 66 11.62 -4.08 -0.14
C PHE A 66 12.22 -5.48 0.05
N ALA A 67 12.02 -6.09 1.22
CA ALA A 67 12.44 -7.48 1.46
C ALA A 67 11.74 -8.45 0.49
N TRP A 68 10.44 -8.25 0.26
CA TRP A 68 9.67 -9.02 -0.73
C TRP A 68 10.17 -8.80 -2.16
N LEU A 69 10.50 -7.56 -2.55
CA LEU A 69 11.10 -7.28 -3.86
C LEU A 69 12.46 -7.97 -4.04
N ALA A 70 13.28 -8.02 -2.99
CA ALA A 70 14.54 -8.78 -3.01
C ALA A 70 14.26 -10.28 -3.21
N TYR A 71 13.28 -10.85 -2.51
CA TYR A 71 12.84 -12.24 -2.71
C TYR A 71 12.39 -12.48 -4.16
N ARG A 72 11.55 -11.59 -4.73
CA ARG A 72 11.12 -11.67 -6.13
C ARG A 72 12.31 -11.69 -7.09
N ARG A 73 13.30 -10.81 -6.87
CA ARG A 73 14.52 -10.74 -7.68
C ARG A 73 15.35 -12.02 -7.60
N MET A 74 15.56 -12.56 -6.40
CA MET A 74 16.31 -13.81 -6.20
C MET A 74 15.64 -15.02 -6.84
N ASN A 75 14.30 -15.00 -6.98
CA ASN A 75 13.53 -16.06 -7.60
C ASN A 75 13.19 -15.80 -9.08
N HIS A 76 13.82 -14.80 -9.72
CA HIS A 76 13.57 -14.41 -11.11
C HIS A 76 12.08 -14.07 -11.42
N GLN A 77 11.35 -13.56 -10.43
CA GLN A 77 9.95 -13.16 -10.56
C GLN A 77 9.84 -11.65 -10.83
N THR A 78 8.71 -11.22 -11.43
CA THR A 78 8.45 -9.80 -11.73
C THR A 78 8.24 -8.99 -10.46
N GLY A 79 8.77 -7.77 -10.35
CA GLY A 79 8.61 -6.92 -9.16
C GLY A 79 7.58 -5.81 -9.31
N ASN A 80 7.23 -5.43 -10.55
CA ASN A 80 6.27 -4.37 -10.83
C ASN A 80 4.93 -4.92 -11.33
N LEU A 81 3.90 -4.07 -11.24
CA LEU A 81 2.62 -4.22 -11.89
C LEU A 81 2.46 -3.08 -12.91
N PRO A 82 2.51 -3.36 -14.23
CA PRO A 82 2.38 -2.34 -15.28
C PRO A 82 1.19 -1.40 -15.12
N ASP A 83 0.04 -1.93 -14.71
CA ASP A 83 -1.20 -1.16 -14.50
C ASP A 83 -1.05 -0.09 -13.41
N VAL A 84 -0.07 -0.24 -12.49
CA VAL A 84 0.26 0.74 -11.45
C VAL A 84 1.41 1.65 -11.89
N THR A 85 2.44 1.11 -12.56
CA THR A 85 3.66 1.87 -12.87
C THR A 85 3.66 2.55 -14.24
N GLY A 86 2.72 2.22 -15.12
CA GLY A 86 2.71 2.66 -16.52
C GLY A 86 3.83 2.06 -17.39
N ALA A 87 4.46 0.97 -16.92
CA ALA A 87 5.56 0.34 -17.66
C ALA A 87 5.03 -0.48 -18.84
N GLN A 88 5.81 -0.62 -19.92
CA GLN A 88 5.39 -1.39 -21.10
C GLN A 88 5.18 -2.89 -20.84
N ARG A 89 5.84 -3.45 -19.81
CA ARG A 89 5.73 -4.86 -19.45
C ARG A 89 6.11 -5.09 -17.98
N ALA A 90 5.69 -6.23 -17.46
CA ALA A 90 6.14 -6.71 -16.16
C ALA A 90 7.60 -7.19 -16.25
N VAL A 91 8.43 -6.80 -15.29
CA VAL A 91 9.87 -7.07 -15.24
C VAL A 91 10.33 -7.37 -13.81
N GLY A 92 11.40 -8.13 -13.66
CA GLY A 92 12.09 -8.26 -12.37
C GLY A 92 12.75 -6.92 -11.99
N LEU A 93 12.54 -6.47 -10.75
CA LEU A 93 13.11 -5.21 -10.25
C LEU A 93 14.42 -5.46 -9.47
N GLY A 94 15.24 -4.41 -9.37
CA GLY A 94 16.47 -4.41 -8.57
C GLY A 94 17.69 -5.10 -9.23
N ALA A 95 18.82 -5.04 -8.53
CA ALA A 95 20.09 -5.63 -8.92
C ALA A 95 20.70 -6.42 -7.75
N ILE A 96 21.49 -7.45 -8.06
CA ILE A 96 22.17 -8.28 -7.04
C ILE A 96 23.60 -7.80 -6.93
N PHE A 97 23.92 -7.15 -5.81
CA PHE A 97 25.28 -6.80 -5.44
C PHE A 97 25.84 -7.92 -4.57
N ARG A 98 26.78 -8.69 -5.12
CA ARG A 98 27.39 -9.79 -4.39
C ARG A 98 28.35 -9.21 -3.36
N CYS A 99 28.17 -9.58 -2.10
CA CYS A 99 29.21 -9.38 -1.11
C CYS A 99 30.31 -10.42 -1.42
N LEU A 100 31.48 -9.95 -1.84
CA LEU A 100 32.66 -10.82 -1.94
C LEU A 100 33.10 -11.11 -0.50
N LYS A 101 33.19 -12.40 -0.16
CA LYS A 101 33.89 -12.83 1.05
C LYS A 101 35.38 -12.57 0.89
#